data_AF-A0A2V7HGF3-F1
#
_entry.id   AF-A0A2V7HGF3-F1
#
_cell.length_a   1.000
_cell.length_b   1.000
_cell.length_c   1.000
_cell.angle_alpha   90.00
_cell.angle_beta   90.00
_cell.angle_gamma   90.00
#
_symmetry.space_group_name_H-M   'P 1'
#
loop_
_entity.id
_entity.type
_entity.pdbx_description
1 polymer ?
#
loop_
_entity_poly.entity_id
_entity_poly.type
_entity_poly.pdbx_seq_one_letter_code
_entity_poly.pdbx_strand_id
1 'polypeptide(L)'
;MLKDFRAFLMRGNVVDLAVAVVIGAAFGAIVTSFVADILMPPIGRVFGGANFADLFVTLSGGSYPSLAAAKAAGAATLNYGVFINTIINFVIVAFAIFVLVRQIDRMRARPTPPSPSTKECPQCATAIPLRALRCPHCTSNVAGPDMAPHTPQRS
;
A
#
# COMPACT_ATOMS: atom_id res chain seq x y z
N MET A 1 4.93 -21.46 -25.34
CA MET A 1 5.80 -20.55 -24.58
C MET A 1 5.31 -19.09 -24.64
N LEU A 2 5.52 -18.33 -25.72
CA LEU A 2 5.16 -16.90 -25.76
C LEU A 2 3.64 -16.63 -25.71
N LYS A 3 2.84 -17.50 -26.33
CA LYS A 3 1.36 -17.44 -26.27
C LYS A 3 0.84 -17.79 -24.87
N ASP A 4 1.43 -18.79 -24.22
CA ASP A 4 1.06 -19.22 -22.86
C ASP A 4 1.48 -18.18 -21.81
N PHE A 5 2.64 -17.54 -22.00
CA PHE A 5 3.09 -16.44 -21.18
C PHE A 5 2.19 -15.20 -21.32
N ARG A 6 1.77 -14.86 -22.55
CA ARG A 6 0.76 -13.81 -22.77
C ARG A 6 -0.57 -14.16 -22.11
N ALA A 7 -1.03 -15.41 -22.22
CA ALA A 7 -2.27 -15.87 -21.57
C ALA A 7 -2.18 -15.84 -20.03
N PHE A 8 -1.00 -16.10 -19.47
CA PHE A 8 -0.72 -15.98 -18.04
C PHE A 8 -0.74 -14.52 -17.57
N LEU A 9 -0.09 -13.62 -18.31
CA LEU A 9 -0.07 -12.19 -18.01
C LEU A 9 -1.46 -11.54 -18.15
N MET A 10 -2.29 -12.00 -19.08
CA MET A 10 -3.65 -11.47 -19.26
C MET A 10 -4.64 -11.93 -18.18
N ARG A 11 -4.19 -12.70 -17.17
CA ARG A 11 -5.00 -12.94 -15.97
C ARG A 11 -5.07 -11.63 -15.18
N GLY A 12 -6.25 -11.01 -15.12
CA GLY A 12 -6.47 -9.71 -14.47
C GLY A 12 -5.86 -9.58 -13.07
N ASN A 13 -5.94 -10.65 -12.26
CA ASN A 13 -5.35 -10.68 -10.90
C ASN A 13 -3.82 -10.45 -10.88
N VAL A 14 -3.09 -10.85 -11.92
CA VAL A 14 -1.62 -10.67 -11.99
C VAL A 14 -1.25 -9.26 -12.42
N VAL A 15 -2.00 -8.69 -13.37
CA VAL A 15 -1.79 -7.31 -13.84
C VAL A 15 -2.09 -6.32 -12.73
N ASP A 16 -3.21 -6.48 -12.02
CA ASP A 16 -3.60 -5.59 -10.93
C ASP A 16 -2.58 -5.62 -9.78
N LEU A 17 -2.08 -6.82 -9.45
CA LEU A 17 -1.01 -6.97 -8.47
C LEU A 17 0.30 -6.32 -8.93
N ALA A 18 0.68 -6.50 -10.20
CA ALA A 18 1.90 -5.90 -10.74
C ALA A 18 1.83 -4.37 -10.72
N VAL A 19 0.69 -3.80 -11.11
CA VAL A 19 0.45 -2.35 -11.07
C VAL A 19 0.51 -1.83 -9.63
N ALA A 20 -0.12 -2.53 -8.68
CA ALA A 20 -0.08 -2.16 -7.27
C ALA A 20 1.35 -2.14 -6.70
N VAL A 21 2.19 -3.12 -7.04
CA VAL A 21 3.59 -3.19 -6.58
C VAL A 21 4.43 -2.06 -7.18
N VAL A 22 4.30 -1.79 -8.50
CA VAL A 22 5.07 -0.73 -9.17
C VAL A 22 4.70 0.65 -8.62
N ILE A 23 3.40 0.93 -8.47
CA ILE A 23 2.92 2.18 -7.89
C ILE A 23 3.36 2.30 -6.43
N GLY A 24 3.27 1.21 -5.66
CA GLY A 24 3.73 1.17 -4.26
C GLY A 24 5.22 1.50 -4.11
N ALA A 25 6.06 0.93 -4.97
CA ALA A 25 7.49 1.19 -4.98
C ALA A 25 7.81 2.65 -5.35
N ALA A 26 7.18 3.17 -6.41
CA ALA A 26 7.37 4.55 -6.85
C ALA A 26 6.90 5.55 -5.78
N PHE A 27 5.76 5.30 -5.15
CA PHE A 27 5.24 6.13 -4.07
C PHE A 27 6.15 6.12 -2.85
N GLY A 28 6.68 4.94 -2.46
CA GLY A 28 7.67 4.83 -1.38
C GLY A 28 8.91 5.68 -1.62
N ALA A 29 9.41 5.73 -2.86
CA ALA A 29 10.53 6.59 -3.23
C ALA A 29 10.21 8.08 -3.10
N ILE A 30 9.01 8.52 -3.50
CA ILE A 30 8.57 9.91 -3.35
C ILE A 30 8.51 10.30 -1.87
N VAL A 31 7.94 9.46 -1.02
CA VAL A 31 7.86 9.75 0.42
C VAL A 31 9.25 9.77 1.05
N THR A 32 10.14 8.87 0.63
CA THR A 32 11.53 8.84 1.10
C THR A 32 12.28 10.12 0.75
N SER A 33 12.17 10.60 -0.51
CA SER A 33 12.78 11.86 -0.94
C SER A 33 12.18 13.07 -0.23
N PHE A 34 10.85 13.10 -0.02
CA PHE A 34 10.22 14.17 0.75
C PHE A 34 10.78 14.25 2.18
N VAL A 35 10.96 13.12 2.85
CA VAL A 35 11.53 13.11 4.21
C VAL A 35 13.00 13.49 4.20
N ALA A 36 13.81 12.89 3.32
CA ALA A 36 15.26 13.10 3.26
C ALA A 36 15.64 14.51 2.78
N ASP A 37 14.95 15.04 1.78
CA ASP A 37 15.36 16.26 1.08
C ASP A 37 14.60 17.51 1.57
N ILE A 38 13.38 17.35 2.09
CA ILE A 38 12.55 18.49 2.51
C ILE A 38 12.39 18.55 4.04
N LEU A 39 12.14 17.42 4.70
CA LEU A 39 11.86 17.41 6.14
C LEU A 39 13.14 17.41 7.00
N MET A 40 14.15 16.64 6.59
CA MET A 40 15.39 16.48 7.33
C MET A 40 16.26 17.74 7.40
N PRO A 41 16.41 18.60 6.37
CA PRO A 41 17.27 19.80 6.50
C PRO A 41 16.76 20.81 7.56
N PRO A 42 15.46 21.14 7.64
CA PRO A 42 14.93 21.98 8.71
C PRO A 42 15.03 21.33 10.09
N ILE A 43 14.70 20.04 10.21
CA ILE A 43 14.82 19.29 11.47
C ILE A 43 16.29 19.26 11.91
N GLY A 44 17.19 18.92 10.99
CA GLY A 44 18.63 18.93 11.22
C GLY A 44 19.13 20.28 11.70
N ARG A 45 18.62 21.40 11.16
CA ARG A 45 19.00 22.75 11.61
C ARG A 45 18.48 23.07 13.02
N VAL A 46 17.27 22.63 13.37
CA VAL A 46 16.65 22.89 14.69
C VAL A 46 17.26 22.02 15.79
N PHE A 47 17.57 20.75 15.48
CA PHE A 47 18.13 19.78 16.43
C PHE A 47 19.67 19.76 16.45
N GLY A 48 20.34 20.80 15.94
CA GLY A 48 21.79 20.97 16.09
C GLY A 48 22.67 20.09 15.19
N GLY A 49 22.19 19.73 14.01
CA GLY A 49 22.88 18.87 13.06
C GLY A 49 22.59 17.40 13.29
N ALA A 50 21.30 17.01 13.29
CA ALA A 50 20.82 15.64 13.49
C ALA A 50 21.22 14.63 12.38
N ASN A 51 22.45 14.72 11.89
CA ASN A 51 23.05 13.76 10.98
C ASN A 51 23.83 12.74 11.82
N PHE A 52 23.10 11.79 12.37
CA PHE A 52 23.70 10.65 13.05
C PHE A 52 24.53 9.79 12.09
N ALA A 53 24.48 10.05 10.77
CA ALA A 53 25.21 9.29 9.76
C ALA A 53 26.73 9.19 10.04
N ASP A 54 27.35 10.19 10.66
CA ASP A 54 28.80 10.17 10.95
C ASP A 54 29.16 9.48 12.27
N LEU A 55 28.19 8.92 12.99
CA LEU A 55 28.42 8.10 14.17
C LEU A 55 28.71 6.66 13.76
N PHE A 56 29.99 6.32 13.69
CA PHE A 56 30.46 4.97 13.42
C PHE A 56 31.62 4.59 14.35
N VAL A 57 31.71 3.29 14.66
CA VAL A 57 32.84 2.71 15.39
C VAL A 57 33.67 1.89 14.41
N THR A 58 34.97 2.15 14.33
CA THR A 58 35.90 1.39 13.49
C THR A 58 36.40 0.18 14.26
N LEU A 59 36.21 -1.01 13.71
CA LEU A 59 36.71 -2.26 14.31
C LEU A 59 38.13 -2.59 13.85
N SER A 60 38.60 -1.98 12.75
CA SER A 60 39.90 -2.25 12.14
C SER A 60 41.05 -1.41 12.69
N GLY A 61 40.86 -0.63 13.77
CA GLY A 61 41.91 0.19 14.38
C GLY A 61 42.34 1.36 13.49
N GLY A 62 41.62 2.46 13.56
CA GLY A 62 41.94 3.70 12.85
C GLY A 62 40.84 4.73 13.02
N SER A 63 41.20 5.99 13.28
CA SER A 63 40.23 7.10 13.34
C SER A 63 40.15 7.73 11.96
N TYR A 64 38.99 7.62 11.31
CA TYR A 64 38.74 8.23 10.02
C TYR A 64 37.85 9.46 10.18
N PRO A 65 38.07 10.54 9.40
CA PRO A 65 37.31 11.78 9.53
C PRO A 65 35.85 11.67 9.05
N SER A 66 35.49 10.62 8.31
CA SER A 66 34.11 10.38 7.88
C SER A 66 33.85 8.91 7.58
N LEU A 67 32.58 8.52 7.60
CA LEU A 67 32.13 7.16 7.29
C LEU A 67 32.46 6.80 5.83
N ALA A 68 32.44 7.78 4.93
CA ALA A 68 32.86 7.63 3.54
C ALA A 68 34.36 7.31 3.43
N ALA A 69 35.21 7.99 4.21
CA ALA A 69 36.65 7.73 4.23
C ALA A 69 36.97 6.34 4.83
N ALA A 70 36.26 5.94 5.88
CA ALA A 70 36.44 4.63 6.49
C ALA A 70 36.01 3.48 5.56
N LYS A 71 34.90 3.65 4.82
CA LYS A 71 34.46 2.70 3.78
C LYS A 71 35.44 2.63 2.61
N ALA A 72 35.95 3.77 2.15
CA ALA A 72 36.93 3.82 1.06
C ALA A 72 38.27 3.17 1.45
N ALA A 73 38.66 3.26 2.73
CA ALA A 73 39.84 2.59 3.27
C ALA A 73 39.65 1.09 3.54
N GLY A 74 38.46 0.53 3.26
CA GLY A 74 38.17 -0.89 3.51
C GLY A 74 38.10 -1.28 5.00
N ALA A 75 38.03 -0.29 5.90
CA ALA A 75 37.93 -0.56 7.34
C ALA A 75 36.53 -1.09 7.68
N ALA A 76 36.49 -2.16 8.48
CA ALA A 76 35.24 -2.68 9.03
C ALA A 76 34.68 -1.64 10.01
N THR A 77 33.52 -1.06 9.68
CA THR A 77 32.86 -0.02 10.46
C THR A 77 31.48 -0.47 10.92
N LEU A 78 31.21 -0.33 12.21
CA LEU A 78 29.87 -0.45 12.78
C LEU A 78 29.18 0.91 12.71
N ASN A 79 28.29 1.05 11.73
CA ASN A 79 27.63 2.30 11.37
C ASN A 79 26.28 2.45 12.08
N TYR A 80 26.27 2.46 13.41
CA TYR A 80 25.06 2.55 14.22
C TYR A 80 24.29 3.87 13.99
N GLY A 81 25.00 4.93 13.65
CA GLY A 81 24.43 6.20 13.30
C GLY A 81 23.49 6.17 12.08
N VAL A 82 23.90 5.46 11.03
CA VAL A 82 23.07 5.22 9.83
C VAL A 82 21.85 4.37 10.16
N PHE A 83 21.99 3.41 11.07
CA PHE A 83 20.87 2.57 11.53
C PHE A 83 19.81 3.39 12.28
N ILE A 84 20.23 4.26 13.21
CA ILE A 84 19.32 5.16 13.93
C ILE A 84 18.62 6.11 12.94
N ASN A 85 19.36 6.65 11.98
CA ASN A 85 18.78 7.50 10.93
C ASN A 85 17.72 6.74 10.10
N THR A 86 17.99 5.48 9.77
CA THR A 86 17.03 4.62 9.06
C THR A 86 15.76 4.38 9.88
N ILE A 87 15.87 4.17 11.20
CA ILE A 87 14.71 4.04 12.10
C ILE A 87 13.90 5.34 12.14
N ILE A 88 14.57 6.48 12.30
CA ILE A 88 13.91 7.80 12.33
C ILE A 88 13.16 8.03 11.01
N ASN A 89 13.81 7.79 9.87
CA ASN A 89 13.19 7.92 8.56
C ASN A 89 11.96 7.00 8.43
N PHE A 90 12.07 5.73 8.83
CA PHE A 90 10.94 4.80 8.83
C PHE A 90 9.75 5.32 9.66
N VAL A 91 10.00 5.83 10.87
CA VAL A 91 8.95 6.39 11.74
C VAL A 91 8.31 7.62 11.11
N ILE A 92 9.10 8.53 10.50
CA ILE A 92 8.58 9.73 9.83
C ILE A 92 7.73 9.34 8.62
N VAL A 93 8.20 8.42 7.77
CA VAL A 93 7.47 7.92 6.60
C VAL A 93 6.15 7.28 7.04
N ALA A 94 6.19 6.41 8.05
CA ALA A 94 4.99 5.77 8.59
C ALA A 94 3.99 6.80 9.14
N PHE A 95 4.48 7.82 9.86
CA PHE A 95 3.64 8.90 10.36
C PHE A 95 3.05 9.76 9.23
N ALA A 96 3.82 10.07 8.20
CA ALA A 96 3.35 10.82 7.04
C ALA A 96 2.24 10.06 6.28
N ILE A 97 2.44 8.75 6.05
CA ILE A 97 1.42 7.88 5.43
C ILE A 97 0.16 7.84 6.32
N PHE A 98 0.32 7.70 7.63
CA PHE A 98 -0.81 7.71 8.57
C PHE A 98 -1.62 9.01 8.49
N VAL A 99 -0.96 10.16 8.48
CA VAL A 99 -1.63 11.47 8.34
C VAL A 99 -2.33 11.58 6.98
N LEU A 100 -1.69 11.14 5.89
CA LEU A 100 -2.28 11.15 4.55
C LEU A 100 -3.54 10.28 4.46
N VAL A 101 -3.47 9.04 4.95
CA VAL A 101 -4.62 8.12 4.98
C VAL A 101 -5.74 8.72 5.82
N ARG A 102 -5.42 9.23 7.00
CA ARG A 102 -6.40 9.88 7.88
C ARG A 102 -7.03 11.11 7.22
N GLN A 103 -6.26 11.88 6.44
CA GLN A 103 -6.77 13.04 5.71
C GLN A 103 -7.68 12.62 4.56
N ILE A 104 -7.30 11.58 3.81
CA ILE A 104 -8.15 10.99 2.77
C ILE A 104 -9.44 10.45 3.38
N ASP A 105 -9.38 9.73 4.49
CA ASP A 105 -10.56 9.22 5.19
C ASP A 105 -11.45 10.34 5.74
N ARG A 106 -10.87 11.46 6.16
CA ARG A 106 -11.61 12.67 6.55
C ARG A 106 -12.30 13.35 5.35
N MET A 107 -11.65 13.39 4.20
CA MET A 107 -12.17 14.03 2.98
C MET A 107 -13.14 13.13 2.21
N ARG A 108 -13.02 11.81 2.37
CA ARG A 108 -14.00 10.84 1.89
C ARG A 108 -15.28 11.02 2.71
N ALA A 109 -16.22 11.81 2.21
CA ALA A 109 -17.62 11.66 2.59
C ALA A 109 -17.97 10.18 2.42
N ARG A 110 -18.31 9.48 3.52
CA ARG A 110 -18.53 8.02 3.62
C ARG A 110 -18.53 7.34 2.26
N PRO A 111 -17.46 6.64 1.84
CA PRO A 111 -17.51 5.93 0.57
C PRO A 111 -18.73 5.03 0.64
N THR A 112 -19.67 5.22 -0.30
CA THR A 112 -20.76 4.26 -0.50
C THR A 112 -20.05 2.91 -0.58
N PRO A 113 -20.24 2.00 0.41
CA PRO A 113 -19.58 0.71 0.36
C PRO A 113 -19.85 0.13 -1.03
N PRO A 114 -18.85 -0.47 -1.69
CA PRO A 114 -19.04 -1.02 -3.03
C PRO A 114 -20.32 -1.84 -2.96
N SER A 115 -21.35 -1.40 -3.70
CA SER A 115 -22.68 -2.01 -3.61
C SER A 115 -22.48 -3.51 -3.74
N PRO A 116 -22.85 -4.33 -2.73
CA PRO A 116 -22.45 -5.72 -2.69
C PRO A 116 -22.92 -6.37 -3.98
N SER A 117 -22.02 -6.89 -4.83
CA SER A 117 -22.41 -7.42 -6.14
C SER A 117 -23.19 -8.74 -6.04
N THR A 118 -23.24 -9.31 -4.83
CA THR A 118 -23.90 -10.56 -4.48
C THR A 118 -24.84 -10.39 -3.29
N LYS A 119 -25.93 -11.18 -3.28
CA LYS A 119 -26.84 -11.40 -2.14
C LYS A 119 -26.82 -12.88 -1.77
N GLU A 120 -27.16 -13.22 -0.54
CA GLU A 120 -27.37 -14.61 -0.14
C GLU A 120 -28.75 -15.10 -0.58
N CYS A 121 -28.82 -16.32 -1.10
CA CYS A 121 -30.08 -16.99 -1.39
C CYS A 121 -30.75 -17.42 -0.08
N PRO A 122 -32.00 -16.98 0.22
CA PRO A 122 -32.67 -17.32 1.48
C PRO A 122 -33.01 -18.80 1.64
N GLN A 123 -33.02 -19.58 0.54
CA GLN A 123 -33.37 -20.99 0.56
C GLN A 123 -32.18 -21.94 0.70
N CYS A 124 -31.00 -21.56 0.18
CA CYS A 124 -29.83 -22.44 0.15
C CYS A 124 -28.52 -21.79 0.60
N ALA A 125 -28.56 -20.54 1.08
CA ALA A 125 -27.41 -19.78 1.59
C ALA A 125 -26.23 -19.59 0.61
N THR A 126 -26.42 -19.90 -0.68
CA THR A 126 -25.39 -19.66 -1.71
C THR A 126 -25.34 -18.17 -2.06
N ALA A 127 -24.13 -17.63 -2.22
CA ALA A 127 -23.93 -16.28 -2.77
C ALA A 127 -24.34 -16.24 -4.25
N ILE A 128 -25.31 -15.38 -4.57
CA ILE A 128 -25.87 -15.20 -5.92
C ILE A 128 -25.75 -13.74 -6.36
N PRO A 129 -25.72 -13.43 -7.67
CA PRO A 129 -25.69 -12.05 -8.15
C PRO A 129 -26.91 -11.26 -7.65
N LEU A 130 -26.75 -9.97 -7.33
CA LEU A 130 -27.86 -9.12 -6.86
C LEU A 130 -29.10 -9.17 -7.78
N ARG A 131 -28.86 -9.13 -9.09
CA ARG A 131 -29.89 -9.12 -10.14
C ARG A 131 -30.45 -10.50 -10.46
N ALA A 132 -30.02 -11.57 -9.78
CA ALA A 132 -30.54 -12.90 -10.01
C ALA A 132 -32.02 -12.96 -9.61
N LEU A 133 -32.86 -13.39 -10.56
CA LEU A 133 -34.29 -13.70 -10.35
C LEU A 133 -34.47 -15.15 -9.90
N ARG A 134 -33.58 -16.05 -10.32
CA ARG A 134 -33.55 -17.46 -9.88
C ARG A 134 -32.16 -17.83 -9.36
N CYS A 135 -32.15 -18.63 -8.29
CA CYS A 135 -30.91 -19.17 -7.76
C CYS A 135 -30.34 -20.24 -8.71
N PRO A 136 -29.07 -20.14 -9.15
CA PRO A 136 -28.46 -21.14 -10.02
C PRO A 136 -28.23 -22.49 -9.32
N HIS A 137 -28.20 -22.52 -7.98
CA HIS A 137 -27.93 -23.74 -7.22
C HIS A 137 -29.19 -24.54 -6.90
N CYS A 138 -30.18 -23.90 -6.25
CA CYS A 138 -31.40 -24.57 -5.82
C CYS A 138 -32.62 -24.26 -6.71
N THR A 139 -32.45 -23.48 -7.79
CA THR A 139 -33.52 -23.09 -8.75
C THR A 139 -34.68 -22.27 -8.17
N SER A 140 -34.62 -21.93 -6.88
CA SER A 140 -35.64 -21.15 -6.20
C SER A 140 -35.77 -19.74 -6.78
N ASN A 141 -36.97 -19.18 -6.71
CA ASN A 141 -37.23 -17.79 -7.09
C ASN A 141 -36.73 -16.87 -5.96
N VAL A 142 -35.87 -15.92 -6.32
CA VAL A 142 -35.17 -14.99 -5.41
C VAL A 142 -35.30 -13.54 -5.89
N ALA A 143 -36.32 -13.27 -6.73
CA ALA A 143 -36.69 -11.91 -7.13
C ALA A 143 -36.97 -11.06 -5.89
N GLY A 144 -36.21 -9.97 -5.72
CA GLY A 144 -36.43 -9.01 -4.65
C GLY A 144 -37.71 -8.19 -4.88
N PRO A 145 -38.24 -7.51 -3.84
CA PRO A 145 -39.46 -6.70 -3.94
C PRO A 145 -39.38 -5.57 -4.99
N ASP A 146 -38.18 -5.06 -5.27
CA ASP A 146 -37.96 -3.97 -6.25
C ASP A 146 -37.74 -4.45 -7.70
N MET A 147 -37.70 -5.76 -7.93
CA MET A 147 -37.46 -6.37 -9.25
C MET A 147 -38.66 -7.17 -9.77
N ALA A 148 -39.83 -7.05 -9.12
CA ALA A 148 -41.05 -7.65 -9.64
C ALA A 148 -41.34 -7.06 -11.04
N PRO A 149 -41.36 -7.87 -12.11
CA PRO A 149 -41.80 -7.39 -13.40
C PRO A 149 -43.25 -6.92 -13.24
N HIS A 150 -43.53 -5.67 -13.64
CA HIS A 150 -44.88 -5.15 -13.79
C HIS A 150 -45.72 -6.23 -14.48
N THR A 151 -46.56 -6.90 -13.70
CA THR A 151 -47.51 -7.87 -14.24
C THR A 151 -48.62 -7.00 -14.82
N PRO A 152 -48.85 -6.99 -16.15
CA PRO A 152 -50.00 -6.28 -16.68
C PRO A 152 -51.24 -6.97 -16.10
N GLN A 153 -51.96 -6.26 -15.24
CA GLN A 153 -53.26 -6.68 -14.74
C GLN A 153 -54.16 -6.97 -15.95
N ARG A 154 -54.45 -8.25 -16.21
CA ARG A 154 -55.51 -8.64 -17.14
C ARG A 154 -56.83 -8.44 -16.42
N SER A 155 -57.59 -7.46 -16.91
CA SER A 155 -59.03 -7.26 -16.73
C SER A 155 -59.84 -8.48 -17.13
#